data_AF-A0A960TI31-F1
#
_entry.id   AF-A0A960TI31-F1
#
_cell.length_a   1.000
_cell.length_b   1.000
_cell.length_c   1.000
_cell.angle_alpha   90.00
_cell.angle_beta   90.00
_cell.angle_gamma   90.00
#
_symmetry.space_group_name_H-M   'P 1'
#
loop_
_entity.id
_entity.type
_entity.pdbx_description
1 polymer ?
#
loop_
_entity_poly.entity_id
_entity_poly.type
_entity_poly.pdbx_seq_one_letter_code
_entity_poly.pdbx_strand_id
1 'polypeptide(L)'
;MSDKREVLQTYLAGHNIPKEISEKISYTSISTPNFSYYAFRVGNSIGDVLELAMDFILAKTICEKNDLILYTVEHCEFHSKDITEGDLDRLVKAAEMFEKHKKGEKFSQLKEEINQIAYKKFSEYLNS
;
A
#
# COMPACT_ATOMS: atom_id res chain seq x y z
N MET A 1 10.24 16.17 21.49
CA MET A 1 10.53 15.27 20.37
C MET A 1 11.06 16.18 19.26
N SER A 2 12.33 16.06 18.85
CA SER A 2 12.76 16.56 17.53
C SER A 2 12.07 15.63 16.54
N ASP A 3 10.88 16.09 16.17
CA ASP A 3 9.69 15.26 15.99
C ASP A 3 9.84 14.43 14.72
N LYS A 4 9.29 13.23 14.64
CA LYS A 4 9.32 12.40 13.41
C LYS A 4 8.95 13.19 12.15
N ARG A 5 8.11 14.21 12.34
CA ARG A 5 7.79 15.24 11.36
C ARG A 5 9.01 15.91 10.74
N GLU A 6 9.99 16.35 11.54
CA GLU A 6 11.23 16.98 11.09
C GLU A 6 12.08 16.00 10.27
N VAL A 7 12.21 14.74 10.72
CA VAL A 7 12.92 13.69 9.96
C VAL A 7 12.24 13.46 8.60
N LEU A 8 10.92 13.32 8.58
CA LEU A 8 10.16 13.17 7.35
C LEU A 8 10.28 14.41 6.44
N GLN A 9 10.17 15.62 7.00
CA GLN A 9 10.25 16.86 6.22
C GLN A 9 11.63 17.05 5.59
N THR A 10 12.69 16.83 6.36
CA THR A 10 14.07 16.86 5.85
C THR A 10 14.26 15.83 4.75
N TYR A 11 13.80 14.59 4.97
CA TYR A 11 13.89 13.53 3.98
C TYR A 11 13.16 13.87 2.69
N LEU A 12 11.88 14.28 2.77
CA LEU A 12 11.07 14.66 1.60
C LEU A 12 11.64 15.89 0.85
N ALA A 13 12.29 16.82 1.55
CA ALA A 13 12.94 17.97 0.92
C ALA A 13 14.28 17.61 0.24
N GLY A 14 14.99 16.60 0.75
CA GLY A 14 16.29 16.15 0.25
C GLY A 14 16.23 15.10 -0.86
N HIS A 15 15.09 14.42 -1.05
CA HIS A 15 14.94 13.29 -1.96
C HIS A 15 13.93 13.58 -3.06
N ASN A 16 14.20 13.07 -4.28
CA ASN A 16 13.27 13.19 -5.40
C ASN A 16 12.23 12.06 -5.38
N ILE A 17 11.26 12.16 -4.47
CA ILE A 17 10.22 11.14 -4.29
C ILE A 17 9.00 11.45 -5.17
N PRO A 18 8.46 10.47 -5.91
CA PRO A 18 7.25 10.66 -6.70
C PRO A 18 6.09 11.20 -5.86
N LYS A 19 5.36 12.19 -6.40
CA LYS A 19 4.23 12.84 -5.71
C LYS A 19 3.18 11.85 -5.20
N GLU A 20 2.87 10.84 -6.00
CA GLU A 20 1.91 9.78 -5.65
C GLU A 20 2.32 8.95 -4.41
N ILE A 21 3.61 8.94 -4.08
CA ILE A 21 4.16 8.27 -2.89
C ILE A 21 4.25 9.26 -1.73
N SER A 22 4.82 10.44 -1.95
CA SER A 22 5.04 11.43 -0.89
C SER A 22 3.74 11.95 -0.28
N GLU A 23 2.65 12.07 -1.06
CA GLU A 23 1.33 12.45 -0.55
C GLU A 23 0.68 11.38 0.34
N LYS A 24 1.18 10.13 0.29
CA LYS A 24 0.64 8.99 1.06
C LYS A 24 1.52 8.57 2.23
N ILE A 25 2.72 9.15 2.37
CA ILE A 25 3.60 8.89 3.51
C ILE A 25 3.24 9.82 4.67
N SER A 26 3.10 9.26 5.86
CA SER A 26 2.77 10.01 7.08
C SER A 26 3.58 9.53 8.28
N TYR A 27 3.59 10.33 9.35
CA TYR A 27 4.12 9.96 10.67
C TYR A 27 2.99 9.81 11.72
N THR A 28 1.73 9.92 11.29
CA THR A 28 0.56 10.16 12.15
C THR A 28 -0.21 8.91 12.54
N SER A 29 0.32 7.70 12.34
CA SER A 29 -0.34 6.51 12.88
C SER A 29 -0.29 6.57 14.41
N ILE A 30 -1.43 6.91 15.03
CA ILE A 30 -1.59 7.17 16.48
C ILE A 30 -1.10 5.97 17.33
N SER A 31 -1.01 4.79 16.72
CA SER A 31 -0.65 3.52 17.34
C SER A 31 0.83 3.13 17.26
N THR A 32 1.68 3.81 16.48
CA THR A 32 3.07 3.33 16.27
C THR A 32 4.14 4.42 16.36
N PRO A 33 5.37 4.07 16.79
CA PRO A 33 6.51 4.96 16.69
C PRO A 33 6.95 5.21 15.23
N ASN A 34 6.34 4.63 14.20
CA ASN A 34 6.96 4.51 12.88
C ASN A 34 6.34 5.43 11.81
N PHE A 35 7.01 5.54 10.67
CA PHE A 35 6.45 6.14 9.45
C PHE A 35 5.56 5.15 8.74
N SER A 36 4.49 5.64 8.10
CA SER A 36 3.52 4.81 7.38
C SER A 36 3.27 5.25 5.94
N TYR A 37 2.96 4.30 5.07
CA TYR A 37 2.48 4.52 3.70
C TYR A 37 1.09 3.88 3.53
N TYR A 38 0.12 4.69 3.11
CA TYR A 38 -1.24 4.25 2.86
C TYR A 38 -1.37 3.44 1.56
N ALA A 39 -1.69 2.14 1.67
CA ALA A 39 -1.58 1.22 0.54
C ALA A 39 -2.90 0.90 -0.17
N PHE A 40 -4.01 0.77 0.56
CA PHE A 40 -5.30 0.35 -0.01
C PHE A 40 -6.40 1.36 0.24
N ARG A 41 -7.33 1.45 -0.70
CA ARG A 41 -8.58 2.20 -0.54
C ARG A 41 -9.74 1.21 -0.56
N VAL A 42 -10.58 1.22 0.47
CA VAL A 42 -11.76 0.35 0.53
C VAL A 42 -12.86 0.94 -0.34
N GLY A 43 -13.32 0.18 -1.33
CA GLY A 43 -14.54 0.43 -2.09
C GLY A 43 -15.69 -0.49 -1.64
N ASN A 44 -16.90 -0.26 -2.14
CA ASN A 44 -18.13 -0.92 -1.69
C ASN A 44 -18.60 -2.08 -2.60
N SER A 45 -17.81 -2.52 -3.59
CA SER A 45 -18.18 -3.57 -4.55
C SER A 45 -17.50 -4.92 -4.28
N ILE A 46 -18.09 -6.03 -4.73
CA ILE A 46 -17.46 -7.37 -4.64
C ILE A 46 -16.16 -7.44 -5.44
N GLY A 47 -16.07 -6.73 -6.58
CA GLY A 47 -14.82 -6.58 -7.33
C GLY A 47 -13.74 -5.89 -6.49
N ASP A 48 -14.15 -4.92 -5.68
CA ASP A 48 -13.23 -4.20 -4.77
C ASP A 48 -12.68 -5.14 -3.69
N VAL A 49 -13.46 -6.12 -3.20
CA VAL A 49 -12.99 -7.10 -2.22
C VAL A 49 -11.90 -8.01 -2.78
N LEU A 50 -12.05 -8.48 -4.03
CA LEU A 50 -11.05 -9.30 -4.68
C LEU A 50 -9.79 -8.50 -5.03
N GLU A 51 -9.96 -7.25 -5.49
CA GLU A 51 -8.84 -6.33 -5.70
C GLU A 51 -8.06 -6.07 -4.41
N LEU A 52 -8.77 -5.79 -3.32
CA LEU A 52 -8.18 -5.62 -2.00
C LEU A 52 -7.39 -6.87 -1.56
N ALA A 53 -7.90 -8.07 -1.83
CA ALA A 53 -7.19 -9.30 -1.49
C ALA A 53 -5.87 -9.45 -2.28
N MET A 54 -5.86 -9.13 -3.57
CA MET A 54 -4.63 -9.15 -4.38
C MET A 54 -3.62 -8.10 -3.92
N ASP A 55 -4.09 -6.86 -3.73
CA ASP A 55 -3.27 -5.76 -3.24
C ASP A 55 -2.69 -6.09 -1.84
N PHE A 56 -3.48 -6.74 -0.98
CA PHE A 56 -3.05 -7.22 0.34
C PHE A 56 -1.93 -8.25 0.25
N ILE A 57 -2.07 -9.26 -0.62
CA ILE A 57 -1.05 -10.28 -0.82
C ILE A 57 0.24 -9.64 -1.36
N LEU A 58 0.13 -8.71 -2.32
CA LEU A 58 1.24 -7.98 -2.89
C LEU A 58 1.97 -7.14 -1.82
N ALA A 59 1.23 -6.36 -1.05
CA ALA A 59 1.75 -5.55 0.05
C ALA A 59 2.45 -6.39 1.11
N LYS A 60 1.84 -7.51 1.54
CA LYS A 60 2.44 -8.43 2.51
C LYS A 60 3.79 -8.93 2.01
N THR A 61 3.84 -9.38 0.75
CA THR A 61 5.07 -9.84 0.10
C THR A 61 6.14 -8.74 0.05
N ILE A 62 5.75 -7.50 -0.23
CA ILE A 62 6.67 -6.36 -0.28
C ILE A 62 7.17 -6.00 1.13
N CYS A 63 6.30 -6.05 2.14
CA CYS A 63 6.69 -5.78 3.53
C CYS A 63 7.71 -6.81 4.03
N GLU A 64 7.48 -8.10 3.77
CA GLU A 64 8.42 -9.18 4.10
C GLU A 64 9.80 -8.95 3.45
N LYS A 65 9.83 -8.47 2.19
CA LYS A 65 11.08 -8.19 1.46
C LYS A 65 11.85 -6.96 1.94
N ASN A 66 11.17 -5.99 2.54
CA ASN A 66 11.76 -4.71 2.95
C ASN A 66 11.84 -4.55 4.46
N ASP A 67 11.58 -5.62 5.22
CA ASP A 67 11.60 -5.63 6.68
C ASP A 67 10.62 -4.62 7.30
N LEU A 68 9.43 -4.49 6.70
CA LEU A 68 8.36 -3.60 7.13
C LEU A 68 7.25 -4.37 7.86
N ILE A 69 6.49 -3.65 8.69
CA ILE A 69 5.31 -4.19 9.37
C ILE A 69 4.07 -3.78 8.57
N LEU A 70 3.28 -4.75 8.13
CA LEU A 70 1.96 -4.49 7.54
C LEU A 70 0.93 -4.42 8.67
N TYR A 71 0.23 -3.29 8.76
CA TYR A 71 -0.83 -3.08 9.75
C TYR A 71 -2.18 -3.02 9.04
N THR A 72 -3.24 -3.61 9.64
CA THR A 72 -4.53 -3.87 8.97
C THR A 72 -5.74 -3.35 9.76
N VAL A 73 -5.66 -2.12 10.29
CA VAL A 73 -6.83 -1.46 10.90
C VAL A 73 -7.77 -0.94 9.82
N GLU A 74 -8.62 0.06 10.13
CA GLU A 74 -9.58 0.71 9.21
C GLU A 74 -8.99 1.00 7.81
N HIS A 75 -7.66 1.14 7.75
CA HIS A 75 -6.87 1.12 6.53
C HIS A 75 -5.64 0.23 6.69
N CYS A 76 -5.20 -0.40 5.59
CA CYS A 76 -3.92 -1.10 5.63
C CYS A 76 -2.78 -0.18 5.22
N GLU A 77 -1.75 -0.20 6.05
CA GLU A 77 -0.59 0.69 5.94
C GLU A 77 0.71 -0.12 6.02
N PHE A 78 1.73 0.32 5.29
CA PHE A 78 3.09 -0.22 5.42
C PHE A 78 3.81 0.63 6.45
N HIS A 79 4.47 0.01 7.43
CA HIS A 79 5.22 0.74 8.44
C HIS A 79 6.70 0.39 8.41
N SER A 80 7.53 1.41 8.60
CA SER A 80 8.92 1.22 9.04
C SER A 80 8.95 0.50 10.39
N LYS A 81 10.11 -0.06 10.76
CA LYS A 81 10.33 -0.64 12.09
C LYS A 81 10.81 0.39 13.12
N ASP A 82 11.53 1.42 12.67
CA ASP A 82 12.11 2.50 13.50
C ASP A 82 11.99 3.89 12.78
N ILE A 83 12.44 4.97 13.43
CA ILE A 83 12.28 6.38 12.99
C ILE A 83 13.54 6.89 12.27
N THR A 84 14.36 6.03 11.67
CA THR A 84 15.57 6.49 10.99
C THR A 84 15.29 6.88 9.54
N GLU A 85 16.17 7.70 8.95
CA GLU A 85 16.11 8.02 7.52
C GLU A 85 16.24 6.76 6.65
N GLY A 86 17.08 5.81 7.06
CA GLY A 86 17.23 4.52 6.37
C GLY A 86 15.96 3.66 6.42
N ASP A 87 15.06 3.89 7.38
CA ASP A 87 13.76 3.22 7.40
C ASP A 87 12.75 3.87 6.45
N LEU A 88 12.84 5.20 6.28
CA LEU A 88 12.09 5.91 5.24
C LEU A 88 12.51 5.45 3.84
N ASP A 89 13.80 5.19 3.61
CA ASP A 89 14.26 4.61 2.34
C ASP A 89 13.62 3.26 2.06
N ARG A 90 13.52 2.38 3.07
CA ARG A 90 12.86 1.07 2.92
C ARG A 90 11.37 1.24 2.64
N LEU A 91 10.72 2.19 3.32
CA LEU A 91 9.30 2.49 3.14
C LEU A 91 9.02 3.05 1.72
N VAL A 92 9.81 4.03 1.27
CA VAL A 92 9.69 4.60 -0.09
C VAL A 92 9.95 3.52 -1.13
N LYS A 93 11.02 2.74 -0.99
CA LYS A 93 11.33 1.65 -1.91
C LYS A 93 10.20 0.63 -1.98
N ALA A 94 9.60 0.27 -0.84
CA ALA A 94 8.44 -0.61 -0.80
C ALA A 94 7.23 0.00 -1.51
N ALA A 95 6.95 1.29 -1.29
CA ALA A 95 5.88 2.01 -1.97
C ALA A 95 6.09 2.08 -3.49
N GLU A 96 7.32 2.36 -3.95
CA GLU A 96 7.67 2.35 -5.37
C GLU A 96 7.49 0.97 -5.98
N MET A 97 7.91 -0.08 -5.27
CA MET A 97 7.68 -1.46 -5.70
C MET A 97 6.19 -1.74 -5.82
N PHE A 98 5.37 -1.32 -4.84
CA PHE A 98 3.94 -1.56 -4.84
C PHE A 98 3.26 -0.87 -6.04
N GLU A 99 3.48 0.44 -6.21
CA GLU A 99 2.90 1.21 -7.31
C GLU A 99 3.35 0.69 -8.69
N LYS A 100 4.63 0.30 -8.82
CA LYS A 100 5.15 -0.29 -10.06
C LYS A 100 4.49 -1.64 -10.38
N HIS A 101 4.34 -2.53 -9.40
CA HIS A 101 3.74 -3.84 -9.63
C HIS A 101 2.24 -3.72 -9.89
N LYS A 102 1.55 -2.84 -9.17
CA LYS A 102 0.11 -2.57 -9.35
C LYS A 102 -0.20 -2.01 -10.75
N LYS A 103 0.68 -1.19 -11.31
CA LYS A 103 0.59 -0.67 -12.68
C LYS A 103 1.12 -1.63 -13.75
N GLY A 104 1.71 -2.76 -13.34
CA GLY A 104 2.32 -3.72 -14.25
C GLY A 104 1.28 -4.45 -15.10
N GLU A 105 1.59 -4.67 -16.38
CA GLU A 105 0.67 -5.30 -17.35
C GLU A 105 0.09 -6.62 -16.84
N LYS A 106 0.93 -7.49 -16.25
CA LYS A 106 0.50 -8.79 -15.71
C LYS A 106 -0.49 -8.65 -14.56
N PHE A 107 -0.31 -7.66 -13.68
CA PHE A 107 -1.25 -7.42 -12.57
C PHE A 107 -2.58 -6.90 -13.11
N SER A 108 -2.53 -5.96 -14.06
CA SER A 108 -3.71 -5.43 -14.74
C SER A 108 -4.50 -6.50 -15.49
N GLN A 109 -3.82 -7.41 -16.20
CA GLN A 109 -4.43 -8.55 -16.88
C GLN A 109 -5.12 -9.50 -15.89
N LEU A 110 -4.40 -9.89 -14.83
CA LEU A 110 -4.96 -10.77 -13.79
C LEU A 110 -6.18 -10.13 -13.12
N LYS A 111 -6.13 -8.82 -12.86
CA LYS A 111 -7.24 -8.04 -12.31
C LYS A 111 -8.47 -8.11 -13.22
N GLU A 112 -8.28 -7.92 -14.52
CA GLU A 112 -9.36 -7.97 -15.52
C GLU A 112 -9.99 -9.37 -15.59
N GLU A 113 -9.16 -10.43 -15.66
CA GLU A 113 -9.64 -11.81 -15.69
C GLU A 113 -10.50 -12.15 -14.46
N ILE A 114 -10.04 -11.76 -13.26
CA ILE A 114 -10.78 -11.99 -12.02
C ILE A 114 -12.11 -11.24 -12.02
N ASN A 115 -12.12 -9.98 -12.47
CA ASN A 115 -13.35 -9.19 -12.56
C ASN A 115 -14.37 -9.81 -13.52
N GLN A 116 -13.93 -10.34 -14.67
CA GLN A 116 -14.81 -11.03 -15.62
C GLN A 116 -15.41 -12.30 -15.01
N ILE A 117 -14.60 -13.10 -14.30
CA ILE A 117 -15.07 -14.30 -13.59
C ILE A 117 -16.09 -13.93 -12.51
N ALA A 118 -15.80 -12.92 -11.70
CA ALA A 118 -16.68 -12.46 -10.63
C ALA A 118 -18.02 -11.95 -11.20
N TYR A 119 -17.98 -11.13 -12.26
CA TYR A 119 -19.18 -10.63 -12.92
C TYR A 119 -20.05 -11.75 -13.50
N LYS A 120 -19.42 -12.74 -14.17
CA LYS A 120 -20.13 -13.90 -14.70
C LYS A 120 -20.81 -14.69 -13.59
N LYS A 121 -20.10 -14.97 -12.49
CA LYS A 121 -20.64 -15.72 -11.34
C LYS A 121 -21.79 -14.99 -10.66
N PHE A 122 -21.66 -13.69 -10.48
CA PHE A 122 -22.73 -12.86 -9.92
C PHE A 122 -23.97 -12.84 -10.82
N SER A 123 -23.77 -12.76 -12.14
CA SER A 123 -24.86 -12.84 -13.11
C SER A 123 -25.55 -14.22 -13.10
N GLU A 124 -24.80 -15.32 -12.97
CA GLU A 124 -25.37 -16.67 -12.81
C GLU A 124 -26.24 -16.75 -11.56
N TYR A 125 -25.77 -16.23 -10.42
CA TYR A 125 -26.50 -16.22 -9.15
C TYR A 125 -27.80 -15.40 -9.19
N LEU A 126 -27.79 -14.25 -9.87
CA LEU A 126 -29.00 -13.42 -9.98
C LEU A 126 -30.09 -14.03 -10.87
N ASN A 127 -29.73 -14.96 -11.76
CA ASN A 127 -30.63 -15.62 -12.70
C ASN A 127 -31.01 -17.06 -12.27
N SER A 128 -30.60 -17.49 -11.08
CA SER A 128 -30.92 -18.80 -10.47
C SER A 128 -31.95 -18.66 -9.36
#